data_AF-A0A1B6C0Q3-F1
#
_entry.id   AF-A0A1B6C0Q3-F1
#
_cell.length_a   1.000
_cell.length_b   1.000
_cell.length_c   1.000
_cell.angle_alpha   90.00
_cell.angle_beta   90.00
_cell.angle_gamma   90.00
#
_symmetry.space_group_name_H-M   'P 1'
#
loop_
_entity.id
_entity.type
_entity.pdbx_description
1 polymer ?
#
loop_
_entity_poly.entity_id
_entity_poly.type
_entity_poly.pdbx_seq_one_letter_code
_entity_poly.pdbx_strand_id
1 'polypeptide(L)'
;MIKPLSKKAEKLPKLFKAAATILKEVRENNGNAKSLVYDNKYKHYNTAALLALVCESNNNWNVLEKIIEKTDIFKNNPKLNPWVGRVLITQIIRRKDCKSECLPLLYVKKYANAILELASGDLSKSRGNLLNKIVLDY
;
A
#
# COMPACT_ATOMS: atom_id res chain seq x y z
N MET A 1 5.12 21.20 -17.70
CA MET A 1 6.01 21.90 -16.75
C MET A 1 5.86 21.24 -15.38
N ILE A 2 6.93 20.62 -14.86
CA ILE A 2 6.93 20.06 -13.51
C ILE A 2 7.08 21.24 -12.55
N LYS A 3 6.08 21.44 -11.69
CA LYS A 3 6.09 22.50 -10.67
C LYS A 3 7.33 22.28 -9.77
N PRO A 4 8.17 23.28 -9.51
CA PRO A 4 9.34 23.11 -8.65
C PRO A 4 8.87 22.63 -7.26
N LEU A 5 9.50 21.58 -6.72
CA LEU A 5 9.20 21.07 -5.39
C LEU A 5 9.33 22.23 -4.39
N SER A 6 8.19 22.65 -3.83
CA SER A 6 8.12 23.64 -2.77
C SER A 6 9.08 23.26 -1.64
N LYS A 7 9.80 24.26 -1.12
CA LYS A 7 10.98 24.21 -0.22
C LYS A 7 10.84 23.43 1.10
N LYS A 8 9.74 22.71 1.34
CA LYS A 8 9.59 21.72 2.41
C LYS A 8 8.82 20.52 1.86
N ALA A 9 9.50 19.38 1.73
CA ALA A 9 8.82 18.10 1.60
C ALA A 9 7.79 17.96 2.72
N GLU A 10 6.52 17.84 2.37
CA GLU A 10 5.46 17.65 3.34
C GLU A 10 5.76 16.38 4.16
N LYS A 11 5.59 16.44 5.49
CA LYS A 11 5.83 15.26 6.33
C LYS A 11 4.85 14.17 5.93
N LEU A 12 5.33 12.93 5.77
CA LEU A 12 4.48 11.77 5.51
C LEU A 12 3.35 11.71 6.56
N PRO A 13 2.07 11.67 6.14
CA PRO A 13 0.96 11.55 7.08
C PRO A 13 1.15 10.39 8.04
N LYS A 14 0.93 10.65 9.34
CA LYS A 14 1.17 9.66 10.41
C LYS A 14 0.41 8.35 10.17
N LEU A 15 -0.75 8.43 9.51
CA LEU A 15 -1.58 7.27 9.16
C LEU A 15 -0.83 6.22 8.33
N PHE A 16 -0.02 6.63 7.34
CA PHE A 16 0.76 5.68 6.53
C PHE A 16 1.86 5.00 7.34
N LYS A 17 2.48 5.72 8.28
CA LYS A 17 3.48 5.13 9.19
C LYS A 17 2.83 4.12 10.12
N ALA A 18 1.68 4.47 10.72
CA ALA A 18 0.92 3.56 11.56
C ALA A 18 0.50 2.29 10.79
N ALA A 19 -0.02 2.45 9.58
CA ALA A 19 -0.41 1.34 8.72
C ALA A 19 0.78 0.42 8.42
N ALA A 20 1.95 0.98 8.11
CA ALA A 20 3.16 0.21 7.83
C ALA A 20 3.63 -0.59 9.06
N THR A 21 3.59 0.01 10.25
CA THR A 21 3.92 -0.69 11.50
C THR A 21 2.97 -1.86 11.74
N ILE A 22 1.66 -1.65 11.59
CA ILE A 22 0.67 -2.71 11.81
C ILE A 22 0.79 -3.80 10.75
N LEU A 23 0.96 -3.43 9.47
CA LEU A 23 1.15 -4.40 8.39
C LEU A 23 2.37 -5.30 8.62
N LYS A 24 3.48 -4.71 9.10
CA LYS A 24 4.66 -5.47 9.51
C LYS A 24 4.32 -6.47 10.61
N GLU A 25 3.64 -6.03 11.65
CA GLU A 25 3.24 -6.87 12.79
C GLU A 25 2.32 -8.03 12.38
N VAL A 26 1.36 -7.76 11.49
CA VAL A 26 0.44 -8.78 10.95
C VAL A 26 1.21 -9.85 10.17
N ARG A 27 2.20 -9.44 9.37
CA ARG A 27 2.94 -10.34 8.46
C ARG A 27 4.08 -11.10 9.14
N GLU A 28 4.82 -10.45 10.04
CA GLU A 28 6.00 -11.04 10.68
C GLU A 28 5.65 -11.76 11.99
N ASN A 29 4.68 -11.25 12.76
CA ASN A 29 4.37 -11.74 14.10
C ASN A 29 2.98 -12.40 14.21
N ASN A 30 2.35 -12.72 13.06
CA ASN A 30 0.99 -13.28 12.99
C ASN A 30 -0.06 -12.46 13.76
N GLY A 31 0.14 -11.15 13.87
CA GLY A 31 -0.79 -10.26 14.56
C GLY A 31 -2.13 -10.14 13.84
N ASN A 32 -3.22 -9.99 14.59
CA ASN A 32 -4.53 -9.71 14.02
C ASN A 32 -4.68 -8.21 13.70
N ALA A 33 -4.87 -7.88 12.42
CA ALA A 33 -5.01 -6.50 11.95
C ALA A 33 -6.11 -5.72 12.68
N LYS A 34 -7.27 -6.34 12.98
CA LYS A 34 -8.33 -5.70 13.75
C LYS A 34 -7.85 -5.39 15.15
N SER A 35 -7.38 -6.40 15.89
CA SER A 35 -6.93 -6.21 17.28
C SER A 35 -5.85 -5.13 17.40
N LEU A 36 -4.89 -5.11 16.49
CA LEU A 36 -3.80 -4.13 16.48
C LEU A 36 -4.27 -2.70 16.15
N VAL A 37 -5.24 -2.54 15.25
CA VAL A 37 -5.78 -1.23 14.87
C VAL A 37 -6.65 -0.63 15.98
N TYR A 38 -7.35 -1.46 16.75
CA TYR A 38 -8.17 -1.04 17.89
C TYR A 38 -7.37 -0.89 19.20
N ASP A 39 -6.06 -1.14 19.19
CA ASP A 39 -5.19 -0.87 20.33
C ASP A 39 -5.24 0.63 20.72
N ASN A 40 -5.20 0.91 22.03
CA ASN A 40 -5.17 2.26 22.59
C ASN A 40 -4.07 3.16 21.98
N LYS A 41 -2.97 2.58 21.50
CA LYS A 41 -1.90 3.27 20.77
C LYS A 41 -2.37 3.97 19.50
N TYR A 42 -3.41 3.44 18.83
CA TYR A 42 -3.92 3.95 17.57
C TYR A 42 -5.30 4.64 17.67
N LYS A 43 -5.83 4.83 18.89
CA LYS A 43 -7.15 5.43 19.14
C LYS A 43 -7.37 6.83 18.53
N HIS A 44 -6.30 7.56 18.25
CA HIS A 44 -6.36 8.92 17.67
C HIS A 44 -6.31 8.94 16.14
N TYR A 45 -6.22 7.78 15.49
CA TYR A 45 -6.22 7.66 14.04
C TYR A 45 -7.63 7.37 13.53
N ASN A 46 -7.86 7.62 12.24
CA ASN A 46 -9.06 7.10 11.59
C ASN A 46 -8.92 5.58 11.44
N THR A 47 -9.48 4.86 12.42
CA THR A 47 -9.44 3.40 12.57
C THR A 47 -9.95 2.69 11.32
N ALA A 48 -11.03 3.17 10.70
CA ALA A 48 -11.59 2.59 9.49
C ALA A 48 -10.63 2.70 8.30
N ALA A 49 -10.03 3.89 8.10
CA ALA A 49 -9.04 4.10 7.05
C ALA A 49 -7.76 3.29 7.28
N LEU A 50 -7.33 3.18 8.54
CA LEU A 50 -6.14 2.42 8.94
C LEU A 50 -6.34 0.92 8.69
N LEU A 51 -7.45 0.36 9.18
CA LEU A 51 -7.81 -1.03 8.98
C LEU A 51 -7.94 -1.37 7.50
N ALA A 52 -8.62 -0.52 6.72
CA ALA A 52 -8.77 -0.73 5.29
C ALA A 52 -7.42 -0.78 4.56
N LEU A 53 -6.50 0.14 4.87
CA LEU A 53 -5.16 0.16 4.26
C LEU A 53 -4.32 -1.06 4.65
N VAL A 54 -4.38 -1.48 5.92
CA VAL A 54 -3.64 -2.67 6.39
C VAL A 54 -4.20 -3.93 5.73
N CYS A 55 -5.51 -4.15 5.81
CA CYS A 55 -6.16 -5.33 5.24
C CYS A 55 -5.94 -5.44 3.74
N GLU A 56 -6.09 -4.34 2.99
CA GLU A 56 -5.87 -4.40 1.55
C GLU A 56 -4.40 -4.62 1.17
N SER A 57 -3.47 -4.03 1.93
CA SER A 57 -2.04 -4.28 1.69
C SER A 57 -1.68 -5.74 1.98
N ASN A 58 -2.30 -6.33 3.00
CA ASN A 58 -2.11 -7.75 3.34
C ASN A 58 -2.75 -8.68 2.30
N ASN A 59 -3.99 -8.41 1.89
CA ASN A 59 -4.73 -9.24 0.94
C ASN A 59 -4.12 -9.20 -0.47
N ASN A 60 -3.56 -8.05 -0.86
CA ASN A 60 -2.92 -7.86 -2.16
C ASN A 60 -1.41 -8.10 -2.12
N TRP A 61 -0.88 -8.82 -1.11
CA TRP A 61 0.56 -8.98 -0.90
C TRP A 61 1.29 -9.49 -2.15
N ASN A 62 0.75 -10.51 -2.82
CA ASN A 62 1.38 -11.08 -4.03
C ASN A 62 1.45 -10.06 -5.17
N VAL A 63 0.41 -9.21 -5.31
CA VAL A 63 0.40 -8.12 -6.29
C VAL A 63 1.45 -7.07 -5.93
N LEU A 64 1.59 -6.74 -4.64
CA LEU A 64 2.62 -5.81 -4.17
C LEU A 64 4.03 -6.34 -4.45
N GLU A 65 4.34 -7.59 -4.13
CA GLU A 65 5.67 -8.18 -4.38
C GLU A 65 6.00 -8.18 -5.88
N LYS A 66 5.05 -8.56 -6.74
CA LYS A 66 5.25 -8.52 -8.19
C LYS A 66 5.51 -7.11 -8.71
N ILE A 67 4.79 -6.11 -8.19
CA ILE A 67 5.01 -4.70 -8.52
C ILE A 67 6.43 -4.30 -8.08
N ILE A 68 6.82 -4.64 -6.85
CA ILE A 68 8.13 -4.31 -6.29
C ILE A 68 9.25 -4.93 -7.13
N GLU A 69 9.10 -6.19 -7.52
CA GLU A 69 10.05 -6.92 -8.35
C GLU A 69 10.18 -6.29 -9.74
N LYS A 70 9.05 -6.01 -10.41
CA LYS A 70 9.07 -5.46 -11.78
C LYS A 70 9.52 -4.00 -11.86
N THR A 71 9.38 -3.24 -10.78
CA THR A 71 9.72 -1.80 -10.76
C THR A 71 11.07 -1.52 -10.10
N ASP A 72 11.64 -2.52 -9.41
CA ASP A 72 12.83 -2.37 -8.57
C ASP A 72 12.75 -1.15 -7.63
N ILE A 73 11.53 -0.82 -7.18
CA ILE A 73 11.23 0.49 -6.58
C ILE A 73 12.07 0.78 -5.34
N PHE A 74 12.35 -0.23 -4.52
CA PHE A 74 13.17 -0.10 -3.32
C PHE A 74 14.67 -0.06 -3.62
N LYS A 75 15.12 -0.73 -4.69
CA LYS A 75 16.52 -0.63 -5.15
C LYS A 75 16.80 0.78 -5.70
N ASN A 76 15.85 1.31 -6.48
CA ASN A 76 15.93 2.64 -7.05
C ASN A 76 15.75 3.78 -6.02
N ASN A 77 15.14 3.47 -4.86
CA ASN A 77 14.87 4.44 -3.79
C ASN A 77 15.25 3.86 -2.42
N PRO A 78 16.55 3.68 -2.10
CA PRO A 78 16.99 2.97 -0.89
C PRO A 78 16.58 3.67 0.43
N LYS A 79 16.23 4.96 0.38
CA LYS A 79 15.72 5.73 1.52
C LYS A 79 14.23 5.46 1.81
N LEU A 80 13.51 4.80 0.90
CA LEU A 80 12.11 4.45 1.08
C LEU A 80 12.00 3.20 1.95
N ASN A 81 11.42 3.35 3.14
CA ASN A 81 11.12 2.21 3.99
C ASN A 81 10.19 1.22 3.25
N PRO A 82 10.55 -0.08 3.13
CA PRO A 82 9.79 -1.04 2.34
C PRO A 82 8.35 -1.27 2.82
N TRP A 83 8.09 -1.19 4.13
CA TRP A 83 6.74 -1.34 4.69
C TRP A 83 5.86 -0.14 4.38
N VAL A 84 6.43 1.06 4.50
CA VAL A 84 5.76 2.30 4.08
C VAL A 84 5.49 2.28 2.57
N GLY A 85 6.47 1.85 1.78
CA GLY A 85 6.35 1.76 0.33
C GLY A 85 5.19 0.86 -0.10
N ARG A 86 5.05 -0.33 0.51
CA ARG A 86 3.92 -1.24 0.27
C ARG A 86 2.56 -0.58 0.53
N VAL A 87 2.41 0.08 1.67
CA VAL A 87 1.17 0.82 2.01
C VAL A 87 0.89 1.94 1.00
N LEU A 88 1.93 2.65 0.55
CA LEU A 88 1.77 3.73 -0.43
C LEU A 88 1.41 3.19 -1.82
N ILE A 89 1.94 2.04 -2.24
CA ILE A 89 1.54 1.34 -3.47
C ILE A 89 0.06 0.97 -3.38
N THR A 90 -0.38 0.34 -2.27
CA THR A 90 -1.80 0.04 -2.02
C THR A 90 -2.67 1.30 -2.08
N GLN A 91 -2.19 2.41 -1.51
CA GLN A 91 -2.90 3.69 -1.55
C GLN A 91 -3.09 4.19 -3.00
N ILE A 92 -2.09 4.05 -3.87
CA ILE A 92 -2.19 4.42 -5.29
C ILE A 92 -3.17 3.52 -6.03
N ILE A 93 -3.15 2.21 -5.74
CA ILE A 93 -4.10 1.24 -6.32
C ILE A 93 -5.55 1.61 -5.92
N ARG A 94 -5.79 1.93 -4.64
CA ARG A 94 -7.11 2.34 -4.12
C ARG A 94 -7.58 3.68 -4.65
N ARG A 95 -6.70 4.68 -4.64
CA ARG A 95 -7.00 6.05 -5.01
C ARG A 95 -5.99 6.50 -6.04
N LYS A 96 -6.44 6.53 -7.29
CA LYS A 96 -5.68 6.99 -8.44
C LYS A 96 -5.11 8.40 -8.23
N ASP A 97 -5.75 9.21 -7.38
CA ASP A 97 -5.35 10.57 -7.00
C ASP A 97 -5.02 10.69 -5.50
N CYS A 98 -3.76 10.49 -5.12
CA CYS A 98 -3.30 10.88 -3.78
C CYS A 98 -2.76 12.32 -3.83
N LYS A 99 -3.41 13.29 -3.16
CA LYS A 99 -3.02 14.72 -3.23
C LYS A 99 -1.80 15.11 -2.40
N SER A 100 -1.30 14.24 -1.51
CA SER A 100 -0.14 14.60 -0.67
C SER A 100 1.14 14.74 -1.51
N GLU A 101 1.98 15.71 -1.12
CA GLU A 101 3.27 16.02 -1.74
C GLU A 101 4.47 15.57 -0.86
N CYS A 102 4.28 14.56 -0.02
CA CYS A 102 5.37 14.02 0.78
C CYS A 102 6.37 13.19 -0.05
N LEU A 103 7.66 13.31 0.28
CA LEU A 103 8.75 12.65 -0.47
C LEU A 103 8.55 11.14 -0.70
N PRO A 104 8.17 10.32 0.31
CA PRO A 104 7.95 8.89 0.09
C PRO A 104 6.86 8.61 -0.94
N LEU A 105 5.77 9.38 -0.91
CA LEU A 105 4.70 9.24 -1.88
C LEU A 105 5.12 9.71 -3.28
N LEU A 106 5.95 10.76 -3.39
CA LEU A 106 6.50 11.20 -4.67
C LEU A 106 7.37 10.11 -5.32
N TYR A 107 8.18 9.39 -4.53
CA TYR A 107 8.96 8.25 -5.05
C TYR A 107 8.06 7.17 -5.62
N VAL A 108 6.97 6.83 -4.93
CA VAL A 108 6.03 5.81 -5.42
C VAL A 108 5.21 6.30 -6.61
N LYS A 109 4.80 7.56 -6.62
CA LYS A 109 4.05 8.18 -7.74
C LYS A 109 4.81 8.15 -9.06
N LYS A 110 6.15 8.19 -9.06
CA LYS A 110 6.94 8.02 -10.30
C LYS A 110 6.61 6.72 -11.04
N TYR A 111 6.19 5.69 -10.31
CA TYR A 111 5.83 4.37 -10.84
C TYR A 111 4.32 4.17 -10.96
N ALA A 112 3.49 5.21 -10.77
CA ALA A 112 2.04 5.08 -10.69
C ALA A 112 1.42 4.37 -11.90
N ASN A 113 1.86 4.69 -13.13
CA ASN A 113 1.34 4.05 -14.33
C ASN A 113 1.65 2.55 -14.35
N ALA A 114 2.91 2.18 -14.10
CA ALA A 114 3.33 0.77 -14.03
C ALA A 114 2.61 0.01 -12.90
N ILE A 115 2.43 0.65 -11.74
CA ILE A 115 1.68 0.11 -10.60
C ILE A 115 0.23 -0.21 -11.02
N LEU A 116 -0.45 0.73 -11.67
CA LEU A 116 -1.85 0.57 -12.07
C LEU A 116 -2.03 -0.46 -13.18
N GLU A 117 -1.11 -0.52 -14.14
CA GLU A 117 -1.13 -1.51 -15.22
C GLU A 117 -0.94 -2.93 -14.67
N LEU A 118 0.09 -3.12 -13.84
CA LEU A 118 0.38 -4.42 -13.21
C LEU A 118 -0.74 -4.86 -12.27
N ALA A 119 -1.32 -3.93 -11.50
CA ALA A 119 -2.44 -4.23 -10.63
C ALA A 119 -3.71 -4.62 -11.43
N SER A 120 -4.00 -3.94 -12.54
CA SER A 120 -5.17 -4.24 -13.38
C SER A 120 -5.08 -5.62 -14.04
N GLY A 121 -3.87 -6.01 -14.45
CA GLY A 121 -3.62 -7.34 -15.04
C GLY A 121 -3.77 -8.50 -14.04
N ASP A 122 -3.56 -8.27 -12.74
CA ASP A 122 -3.69 -9.30 -11.70
C ASP A 122 -5.03 -9.27 -10.98
N LEU A 123 -5.66 -8.10 -10.80
CA LEU A 123 -7.00 -7.99 -10.20
C LEU A 123 -8.07 -8.65 -11.08
N SER A 124 -7.91 -8.59 -12.42
CA SER A 124 -8.79 -9.31 -13.36
C SER A 124 -8.62 -10.83 -13.27
N LYS A 125 -7.37 -11.32 -13.17
CA LYS A 125 -7.05 -12.74 -13.00
C LYS A 125 -7.45 -13.30 -11.63
N SER A 126 -7.27 -12.51 -10.56
CA SER A 126 -7.63 -12.91 -9.21
C SER A 126 -9.16 -13.02 -9.03
N ARG A 127 -9.94 -12.09 -9.63
CA ARG A 127 -11.41 -12.21 -9.69
C ARG A 127 -11.85 -13.39 -10.57
N GLY A 128 -11.20 -13.62 -11.70
CA GLY A 128 -11.48 -14.79 -12.56
C GLY A 128 -11.22 -16.13 -11.86
N ASN A 129 -10.13 -16.23 -11.10
CA ASN A 129 -9.82 -17.42 -10.30
C ASN A 129 -10.77 -17.61 -9.11
N LEU A 130 -11.26 -16.53 -8.50
CA LEU A 130 -12.26 -16.62 -7.42
C LEU A 130 -13.60 -17.15 -7.94
N LEU A 131 -14.03 -16.69 -9.11
CA LEU A 131 -15.26 -17.17 -9.76
C LEU A 131 -15.11 -18.63 -10.20
N ASN A 132 -13.97 -19.02 -10.78
CA ASN A 132 -13.73 -20.42 -11.15
C ASN A 132 -13.66 -21.34 -9.93
N LYS A 133 -13.13 -20.88 -8.80
CA LYS A 133 -13.12 -21.68 -7.56
C LYS A 133 -14.53 -21.88 -7.00
N ILE A 134 -15.39 -20.85 -7.05
CA ILE A 134 -16.78 -20.97 -6.60
C ILE A 134 -17.60 -21.87 -7.55
N VAL A 135 -17.32 -21.87 -8.84
CA VAL A 135 -18.05 -22.68 -9.84
C VAL A 135 -17.60 -24.15 -9.85
N LEU A 136 -16.38 -24.46 -9.42
CA LEU A 136 -15.86 -25.84 -9.35
C LEU A 136 -16.12 -26.55 -8.01
N ASP A 137 -16.66 -25.84 -7.02
CA ASP A 137 -17.09 -26.40 -5.73
C ASP A 137 -18.61 -26.75 -5.70
N TYR A 138 -19.27 -26.85 -6.86
CA TYR A 138 -20.66 -27.33 -7.02
C TYR A 138 -20.78 -28.47 -8.04
#